data_AF-A0A2E3NFC2-F1
#
_entry.id   AF-A0A2E3NFC2-F1
#
_cell.length_a   1.000
_cell.length_b   1.000
_cell.length_c   1.000
_cell.angle_alpha   90.00
_cell.angle_beta   90.00
_cell.angle_gamma   90.00
#
_symmetry.space_group_name_H-M   'P 1'
#
loop_
_entity.id
_entity.type
_entity.pdbx_description
1 polymer ?
#
loop_
_entity_poly.entity_id
_entity_poly.type
_entity_poly.pdbx_seq_one_letter_code
_entity_poly.pdbx_strand_id
1 'polypeptide(L)'
;MEWNWSWLFGRKEGVARAAGARRAHLEPSRVEDWEARLIEEGVSDEWASRLAQRLEAQHQQQGEGSAQALILGAVAATEMQAEAHAWVERNIRDVKEVERLLGAFTGELEKLDEVLEVLAAYAQRMRTRADRKARHTLH
;
A
#
# COMPACT_ATOMS: atom_id res chain seq x y z
N MET A 1 22.85 4.09 -21.30
CA MET A 1 21.89 2.97 -21.17
C MET A 1 20.53 3.57 -20.86
N GLU A 2 19.75 3.85 -21.89
CA GLU A 2 18.41 4.43 -21.75
C GLU A 2 17.41 3.29 -21.64
N TRP A 3 16.68 3.25 -20.53
CA TRP A 3 15.65 2.25 -20.28
C TRP A 3 14.35 2.74 -20.92
N ASN A 4 13.98 2.09 -22.02
CA ASN A 4 12.76 2.35 -22.77
C ASN A 4 11.56 1.68 -22.08
N TRP A 5 10.71 2.48 -21.44
CA TRP A 5 9.51 2.07 -20.68
C TRP A 5 8.28 1.78 -21.55
N SER A 6 8.40 1.73 -22.88
CA SER A 6 7.26 1.66 -23.82
C SER A 6 6.44 0.36 -23.81
N TRP A 7 6.78 -0.64 -22.99
CA TRP A 7 6.07 -1.93 -22.93
C TRP A 7 5.16 -2.12 -21.71
N LEU A 8 5.22 -1.23 -20.71
CA LEU A 8 4.38 -1.34 -19.50
C LEU A 8 3.05 -0.57 -19.61
N PHE A 9 2.86 0.24 -20.65
CA PHE A 9 1.59 0.88 -20.96
C PHE A 9 1.02 0.27 -22.22
N GLY A 10 0.13 -0.71 -22.01
CA GLY A 10 -0.66 -1.34 -23.06
C GLY A 10 -1.36 -0.31 -23.92
N ARG A 11 -0.78 -0.08 -25.10
CA ARG A 11 -1.31 0.64 -26.25
C ARG A 11 -2.73 0.15 -26.58
N LYS A 12 -3.74 0.89 -26.13
CA LYS A 12 -5.11 0.91 -26.71
C LYS A 12 -5.63 2.34 -26.93
N GLU A 13 -4.75 3.32 -27.12
CA GLU A 13 -5.13 4.74 -27.26
C GLU A 13 -5.73 5.14 -28.63
N GLY A 14 -5.77 4.25 -29.63
CA GLY A 14 -6.15 4.63 -30.99
C GLY A 14 -7.58 4.27 -31.45
N VAL A 15 -8.21 3.26 -30.85
CA VAL A 15 -9.47 2.68 -31.39
C VAL A 15 -10.65 2.81 -30.42
N ALA A 16 -10.39 2.96 -29.11
CA ALA A 16 -11.45 3.15 -28.11
C ALA A 16 -12.08 4.55 -28.16
N ARG A 17 -11.30 5.60 -28.49
CA ARG A 17 -11.82 6.98 -28.61
C ARG A 17 -12.83 7.15 -29.75
N ALA A 18 -12.75 6.35 -30.81
CA ALA A 18 -13.71 6.37 -31.91
C ALA A 18 -14.96 5.51 -31.66
N ALA A 19 -14.88 4.51 -30.78
CA ALA A 19 -16.01 3.67 -30.39
C ALA A 19 -16.87 4.31 -29.28
N GLY A 20 -16.27 5.09 -28.39
CA GLY A 20 -16.97 5.79 -27.29
C GLY A 20 -17.86 6.94 -27.74
N ALA A 21 -17.60 7.54 -28.90
CA ALA A 21 -18.37 8.69 -29.41
C ALA A 21 -19.76 8.34 -29.97
N ARG A 22 -20.18 7.06 -29.97
CA ARG A 22 -21.42 6.60 -30.62
C ARG A 22 -22.42 5.87 -29.73
N ARG A 23 -22.16 5.69 -28.44
CA ARG A 23 -23.23 5.28 -27.51
C ARG A 23 -23.89 6.54 -26.98
N ALA A 24 -25.02 6.88 -27.60
CA ALA A 24 -25.82 8.04 -27.29
C ALA A 24 -25.99 8.25 -25.77
N HIS A 25 -25.33 9.28 -25.23
CA HIS A 25 -25.90 10.53 -24.69
C HIS A 25 -27.32 10.52 -24.08
N LEU A 26 -27.87 9.37 -23.69
CA LEU A 26 -29.06 9.36 -22.86
C LEU A 26 -28.60 9.68 -21.45
N GLU A 27 -29.00 10.83 -20.92
CA GLU A 27 -28.78 11.15 -19.52
C GLU A 27 -29.47 10.07 -18.67
N PRO A 28 -28.77 9.46 -17.69
CA PRO A 28 -29.38 8.46 -16.82
C PRO A 28 -30.54 9.12 -16.08
N SER A 29 -31.73 8.53 -16.22
CA SER A 29 -32.99 9.17 -15.79
C SER A 29 -33.44 8.66 -14.42
N ARG A 30 -32.99 7.47 -14.04
CA ARG A 30 -33.27 6.83 -12.76
C ARG A 30 -31.98 6.33 -12.12
N VAL A 31 -31.98 6.18 -10.80
CA VAL A 31 -30.87 5.62 -10.03
C VAL A 31 -30.32 4.33 -10.64
N GLU A 32 -31.17 3.44 -11.13
CA GLU A 32 -30.73 2.16 -11.72
C GLU A 32 -29.89 2.35 -13.00
N ASP A 33 -30.16 3.41 -13.77
CA ASP A 33 -29.38 3.74 -14.97
C ASP A 33 -27.98 4.26 -14.58
N TRP A 34 -27.88 5.02 -13.48
CA TRP A 34 -26.60 5.47 -12.92
C TRP A 34 -25.78 4.30 -12.41
N GLU A 35 -26.41 3.39 -11.67
CA GLU A 35 -25.76 2.19 -11.13
C GLU A 35 -25.24 1.29 -12.26
N ALA A 36 -26.08 0.99 -13.26
CA ALA A 36 -25.67 0.18 -14.41
C ALA A 36 -24.48 0.79 -15.16
N ARG A 37 -24.46 2.11 -15.34
CA ARG A 37 -23.33 2.79 -16.00
C ARG A 37 -22.06 2.77 -15.17
N LEU A 38 -22.15 2.96 -13.86
CA LEU A 38 -20.98 2.86 -12.98
C LEU A 38 -20.38 1.45 -13.01
N ILE A 39 -21.23 0.41 -13.02
CA ILE A 39 -20.80 -0.99 -13.12
C ILE A 39 -20.16 -1.27 -14.49
N GLU A 40 -20.77 -0.79 -15.59
CA GLU A 40 -20.19 -0.92 -16.94
C GLU A 40 -18.80 -0.28 -17.05
N GLU A 41 -18.57 0.83 -16.35
CA GLU A 41 -17.28 1.52 -16.28
C GLU A 41 -16.32 0.92 -15.25
N GLY A 42 -16.70 -0.20 -14.60
CA GLY A 42 -15.81 -0.99 -13.73
C GLY A 42 -15.86 -0.67 -12.23
N VAL A 43 -16.80 0.18 -11.80
CA VAL A 43 -17.07 0.39 -10.36
C VAL A 43 -17.77 -0.85 -9.81
N SER A 44 -17.30 -1.39 -8.68
CA SER A 44 -17.93 -2.56 -8.04
C SER A 44 -19.38 -2.27 -7.63
N ASP A 45 -20.26 -3.28 -7.71
CA ASP A 45 -21.70 -3.20 -7.37
C ASP A 45 -21.98 -2.51 -6.02
N GLU A 46 -21.18 -2.80 -4.98
CA GLU A 46 -21.33 -2.16 -3.66
C GLU A 46 -21.16 -0.65 -3.72
N TRP A 47 -20.17 -0.18 -4.47
CA TRP A 47 -19.89 1.25 -4.63
C TRP A 47 -20.80 1.92 -5.65
N ALA A 48 -21.17 1.20 -6.72
CA ALA A 48 -22.06 1.70 -7.74
C ALA A 48 -23.42 2.08 -7.16
N SER A 49 -24.03 1.22 -6.33
CA SER A 49 -25.31 1.50 -5.66
C SER A 49 -25.26 2.73 -4.75
N ARG A 50 -24.16 2.90 -3.98
CA ARG A 50 -23.95 4.07 -3.10
C ARG A 50 -23.70 5.35 -3.87
N LEU A 51 -22.94 5.28 -4.95
CA LEU A 51 -22.57 6.44 -5.77
C LEU A 51 -23.76 6.89 -6.63
N ALA A 52 -24.55 5.95 -7.18
CA ALA A 52 -25.69 6.23 -8.04
C ALA A 52 -26.66 7.25 -7.43
N GLN A 53 -27.08 7.03 -6.17
CA GLN A 53 -27.98 7.97 -5.47
C GLN A 53 -27.39 9.37 -5.31
N ARG A 54 -26.08 9.46 -5.05
CA ARG A 54 -25.40 10.75 -4.88
C ARG A 54 -25.20 11.47 -6.21
N LEU A 55 -24.84 10.74 -7.26
CA LEU A 55 -24.62 11.30 -8.59
C LEU A 55 -25.93 11.77 -9.21
N GLU A 56 -27.04 11.04 -9.02
CA GLU A 56 -28.37 11.48 -9.44
C GLU A 56 -28.75 12.81 -8.77
N ALA A 57 -28.57 12.90 -7.44
CA ALA A 57 -28.85 14.14 -6.72
C ALA A 57 -27.95 15.31 -7.18
N GLN A 58 -26.67 15.06 -7.50
CA GLN A 58 -25.77 16.06 -8.05
C GLN A 58 -26.15 16.47 -9.49
N HIS A 59 -26.58 15.52 -10.29
CA HIS A 59 -27.06 15.76 -11.65
C HIS A 59 -28.30 16.66 -11.64
N GLN A 60 -29.26 16.41 -10.75
CA GLN A 60 -30.44 17.27 -10.59
C GLN A 60 -30.07 18.71 -10.22
N GLN A 61 -28.94 18.93 -9.53
CA GLN A 61 -28.45 20.26 -9.18
C GLN A 61 -27.68 20.94 -10.33
N GLN A 62 -26.92 20.16 -11.11
CA GLN A 62 -26.05 20.67 -12.18
C GLN A 62 -26.74 20.76 -13.54
N GLY A 63 -27.84 20.04 -13.71
CA GLY A 63 -28.64 20.01 -14.94
C GLY A 63 -28.10 19.04 -16.00
N GLU A 64 -28.80 19.01 -17.13
CA GLU A 64 -28.51 18.16 -18.27
C GLU A 64 -27.09 18.36 -18.81
N GLY A 65 -26.46 17.27 -19.27
CA GLY A 65 -25.09 17.28 -19.78
C GLY A 65 -24.02 17.06 -18.71
N SER A 66 -24.39 17.05 -17.42
CA SER A 66 -23.45 16.80 -16.31
C SER A 66 -23.20 15.32 -16.04
N ALA A 67 -24.09 14.39 -16.46
CA ALA A 67 -23.97 12.99 -16.04
C ALA A 67 -22.68 12.32 -16.47
N GLN A 68 -22.23 12.57 -17.69
CA GLN A 68 -20.99 11.97 -18.17
C GLN A 68 -19.79 12.42 -17.34
N ALA A 69 -19.72 13.71 -16.99
CA ALA A 69 -18.64 14.24 -16.17
C ALA A 69 -18.69 13.69 -14.73
N LEU A 70 -19.90 13.54 -14.18
CA LEU A 70 -20.13 12.96 -12.86
C LEU A 70 -19.71 11.48 -12.81
N ILE A 71 -20.09 10.69 -13.82
CA ILE A 71 -19.70 9.28 -13.94
C ILE A 71 -18.18 9.15 -14.09
N LEU A 72 -17.57 9.91 -15.01
CA LEU A 72 -16.12 9.88 -15.20
C LEU A 72 -15.35 10.30 -13.93
N GLY A 73 -15.84 11.32 -13.22
CA GLY A 73 -15.27 11.76 -11.96
C GLY A 73 -15.36 10.70 -10.86
N ALA A 74 -16.50 10.01 -10.77
CA ALA A 74 -16.69 8.92 -9.82
C ALA A 74 -15.77 7.73 -10.12
N VAL A 75 -15.68 7.31 -11.38
CA VAL A 75 -14.79 6.22 -11.82
C VAL A 75 -13.34 6.56 -11.47
N ALA A 76 -12.85 7.74 -11.88
CA ALA A 76 -11.48 8.17 -11.59
C ALA A 76 -11.19 8.22 -10.08
N ALA A 77 -12.15 8.69 -9.27
CA ALA A 77 -11.98 8.70 -7.81
C ALA A 77 -11.88 7.29 -7.22
N THR A 78 -12.67 6.33 -7.71
CA THR A 78 -12.61 4.93 -7.25
C THR A 78 -11.31 4.24 -7.65
N GLU A 79 -10.80 4.50 -8.86
CA GLU A 79 -9.50 3.98 -9.31
C GLU A 79 -8.35 4.52 -8.46
N MET A 80 -8.32 5.83 -8.21
CA MET A 80 -7.33 6.45 -7.34
C MET A 80 -7.39 5.89 -5.91
N GLN A 81 -8.59 5.64 -5.39
CA GLN A 81 -8.77 5.06 -4.06
C GLN A 81 -8.27 3.62 -3.99
N ALA A 82 -8.49 2.82 -5.03
CA ALA A 82 -7.97 1.46 -5.10
C ALA A 82 -6.43 1.43 -5.12
N GLU A 83 -5.80 2.32 -5.89
CA GLU A 83 -4.34 2.45 -5.93
C GLU A 83 -3.76 2.89 -4.58
N ALA A 84 -4.38 3.91 -3.96
CA ALA A 84 -3.98 4.39 -2.64
C ALA A 84 -4.07 3.29 -1.58
N HIS A 85 -5.16 2.50 -1.60
CA HIS A 85 -5.33 1.38 -0.69
C HIS A 85 -4.25 0.30 -0.90
N ALA A 86 -3.96 -0.06 -2.15
CA ALA A 86 -2.91 -1.03 -2.47
C ALA A 86 -1.50 -0.53 -2.08
N TRP A 87 -1.26 0.78 -2.11
CA TRP A 87 -0.04 1.38 -1.60
C TRP A 87 0.06 1.31 -0.08
N VAL A 88 -1.02 1.64 0.65
CA VAL A 88 -1.07 1.55 2.11
C VAL A 88 -0.83 0.10 2.58
N GLU A 89 -1.48 -0.88 1.96
CA GLU A 89 -1.31 -2.30 2.31
C GLU A 89 0.14 -2.79 2.14
N ARG A 90 0.82 -2.33 1.09
CA ARG A 90 2.24 -2.63 0.88
C ARG A 90 3.10 -2.02 1.99
N ASN A 91 2.91 -0.76 2.32
CA ASN A 91 3.67 -0.10 3.38
C ASN A 91 3.45 -0.74 4.75
N ILE A 92 2.21 -1.13 5.07
CA ILE A 92 1.92 -1.83 6.33
C ILE A 92 2.68 -3.15 6.40
N ARG A 93 2.76 -3.88 5.28
CA ARG A 93 3.55 -5.11 5.21
C ARG A 93 5.04 -4.84 5.42
N ASP A 94 5.56 -3.80 4.78
CA ASP A 94 6.97 -3.42 4.89
C ASP A 94 7.32 -2.99 6.33
N VAL A 95 6.45 -2.21 6.98
CA VAL A 95 6.61 -1.83 8.39
C VAL A 95 6.65 -3.07 9.30
N LYS A 96 5.74 -4.02 9.10
CA LYS A 96 5.74 -5.28 9.88
C LYS A 96 7.02 -6.08 9.67
N GLU A 97 7.58 -6.08 8.47
CA GLU A 97 8.85 -6.76 8.20
C GLU A 97 10.03 -6.04 8.87
N VAL A 98 10.04 -4.71 8.88
CA VAL A 98 11.03 -3.92 9.63
C VAL A 98 10.94 -4.22 11.13
N GLU A 99 9.73 -4.25 11.70
CA GLU A 99 9.52 -4.62 13.11
C GLU A 99 10.05 -6.03 13.42
N ARG A 100 9.78 -7.00 12.52
CA ARG A 100 10.28 -8.37 12.65
C ARG A 100 11.81 -8.42 12.65
N LEU A 101 12.46 -7.69 11.74
CA LEU A 101 13.92 -7.62 11.66
C LEU A 101 14.52 -6.95 12.89
N LEU A 102 13.95 -5.83 13.34
CA LEU A 102 14.39 -5.16 14.56
C LEU A 102 14.27 -6.07 15.78
N GLY A 103 13.17 -6.82 15.91
CA GLY A 103 13.02 -7.81 16.97
C GLY A 103 14.10 -8.90 16.94
N ALA A 104 14.46 -9.40 15.75
CA ALA A 104 15.55 -10.36 15.61
C ALA A 104 16.91 -9.74 15.99
N PHE A 105 17.17 -8.49 15.57
CA PHE A 105 18.38 -7.76 15.96
C PHE A 105 18.48 -7.57 17.47
N THR A 106 17.38 -7.22 18.15
CA THR A 106 17.35 -7.12 19.61
C THR A 106 17.75 -8.44 20.25
N GLY A 107 17.20 -9.57 19.79
CA GLY A 107 17.59 -10.88 20.31
C GLY A 107 19.06 -11.24 20.05
N GLU A 108 19.65 -10.82 18.92
CA GLU A 108 21.09 -10.99 18.69
C GLU A 108 21.94 -10.08 19.60
N LEU A 109 21.48 -8.86 19.91
CA LEU A 109 22.16 -7.97 20.85
C LEU A 109 22.12 -8.53 22.29
N GLU A 110 21.01 -9.13 22.70
CA GLU A 110 20.91 -9.82 24.00
C GLU A 110 21.92 -10.97 24.10
N LYS A 111 22.06 -11.79 23.04
CA LYS A 111 23.09 -12.84 23.00
C LYS A 111 24.51 -12.28 23.11
N LEU A 112 24.79 -11.15 22.46
CA LEU A 112 26.10 -10.51 22.56
C LEU A 112 26.37 -10.03 23.99
N ASP A 113 25.36 -9.51 24.69
CA ASP A 113 25.48 -9.11 26.09
C ASP A 113 25.82 -10.30 27.00
N GLU A 114 25.12 -11.43 26.84
CA GLU A 114 25.42 -12.67 27.58
C GLU A 114 26.87 -13.14 27.35
N VAL A 115 27.34 -13.10 26.10
CA VAL A 115 28.73 -13.48 25.77
C VAL A 115 29.73 -12.53 26.44
N LEU A 116 29.45 -11.22 26.45
CA LEU A 116 30.32 -10.24 27.10
C LEU A 116 30.37 -10.47 28.62
N GLU A 117 29.25 -10.81 29.25
CA GLU A 117 29.22 -11.14 30.68
C GLU A 117 30.10 -12.37 31.00
N VAL A 118 29.99 -13.43 30.20
CA VAL A 118 30.83 -14.64 30.34
C VAL A 118 32.31 -14.32 30.18
N LEU A 119 32.67 -13.50 29.17
CA LEU A 119 34.05 -13.09 28.93
C LEU A 119 34.60 -12.24 30.10
N ALA A 120 33.80 -11.33 30.64
CA ALA A 120 34.17 -10.53 31.80
C ALA A 120 34.42 -11.42 33.04
N ALA A 121 33.52 -12.38 33.30
CA ALA A 121 33.68 -13.34 34.39
C ALA A 121 34.95 -14.20 34.21
N TYR A 122 35.23 -14.65 32.99
CA TYR A 122 36.43 -15.41 32.67
C TYR A 122 37.71 -14.59 32.90
N ALA A 123 37.75 -13.36 32.39
CA ALA A 123 38.88 -12.44 32.59
C ALA A 123 39.16 -12.19 34.08
N GLN A 124 38.10 -11.98 34.88
CA GLN A 124 38.21 -11.80 36.33
C GLN A 124 38.74 -13.05 37.05
N ARG A 125 38.30 -14.25 36.65
CA ARG A 125 38.83 -15.53 37.16
C ARG A 125 40.31 -15.71 36.81
N MET A 126 40.73 -15.35 35.60
CA MET A 126 42.15 -15.42 35.23
C MET A 126 43.00 -14.48 36.08
N ARG A 127 42.55 -13.24 36.28
CA ARG A 127 43.24 -12.23 37.11
C ARG A 127 43.42 -12.71 38.54
N THR A 128 42.33 -13.16 39.17
CA THR A 128 42.37 -13.67 40.56
C THR A 128 43.26 -14.91 40.71
N ARG A 129 43.29 -15.81 39.71
CA ARG A 129 44.20 -16.96 39.69
C ARG A 129 45.67 -16.55 39.56
N ALA A 130 45.97 -15.55 38.73
CA ALA A 130 47.32 -15.01 38.59
C ALA A 130 47.81 -14.36 39.90
N ASP A 131 46.98 -13.55 40.54
CA ASP A 131 47.30 -12.91 41.83
C ASP A 131 47.53 -13.94 42.95
N ARG A 132 46.73 -15.03 42.98
CA ARG A 132 46.91 -16.12 43.94
C ARG A 132 48.21 -16.90 43.69
N LYS A 133 48.58 -17.14 42.43
CA LYS A 133 49.83 -17.81 42.08
C LYS A 133 51.06 -16.98 42.47
N ALA A 134 51.02 -15.67 42.25
CA ALA A 134 52.09 -14.74 42.65
C ALA A 134 52.30 -14.73 44.18
N ARG A 135 51.21 -14.80 44.96
CA ARG A 135 51.28 -14.90 46.43
C ARG A 135 51.86 -16.23 46.94
N HIS A 136 51.71 -17.33 46.21
CA HIS A 136 52.30 -18.62 46.58
C HIS A 136 53.78 -18.78 46.19
N THR A 137 54.30 -17.95 45.29
CA THR A 137 55.73 -17.98 44.89
C THR A 137 56.62 -17.01 45.68
N LEU A 138 56.05 -16.24 46.61
CA LEU A 138 56.76 -15.27 47.48
C LEU A 138 57.04 -15.82 48.89
N HIS A 139 56.91 -17.13 49.08
CA HIS A 139 57.32 -17.87 50.28
C HIS A 139 58.42 -18.86 49.91
#